data_AF-A0A537FL65-F1
#
_entry.id   AF-A0A537FL65-F1
#
_cell.length_a   1.000
_cell.length_b   1.000
_cell.length_c   1.000
_cell.angle_alpha   90.00
_cell.angle_beta   90.00
_cell.angle_gamma   90.00
#
_symmetry.space_group_name_H-M   'P 1'
#
loop_
_entity.id
_entity.type
_entity.pdbx_description
1 polymer ?
#
loop_
_entity_poly.entity_id
_entity_poly.type
_entity_poly.pdbx_seq_one_letter_code
_entity_poly.pdbx_strand_id
1 'polypeptide(L)'
;MNGYSPKSVAVNLSLLKGFLGRNGVRFDEYFWKDLKRKRKGGRSSRAATQDEAPTVEQLRAIITHLPINTRAQALTLASSGMRIGESLKITLADIHLDEEPVRVEIRAEITKTGDARTSFLSTEAVQVLEEWLKVKDQYLKTAAGRSHLHEKKLQDERVFPWSAPVFYRAWENALRKAGFAMRDNNTKTRIHVHHPHTLRKFFRTRGGQSQVPVDAVEVLMGHEG
;
A
#
# COMPACT_ATOMS: atom_id res chain seq x y z
N MET A 1 10.37 -26.91 4.40
CA MET A 1 9.81 -25.53 4.48
C MET A 1 10.74 -24.56 5.20
N ASN A 2 12.06 -24.72 5.11
CA ASN A 2 13.00 -23.77 5.71
C ASN A 2 13.13 -22.54 4.80
N GLY A 3 12.81 -21.35 5.31
CA GLY A 3 12.98 -20.09 4.58
C GLY A 3 11.72 -19.23 4.42
N TYR A 4 10.52 -19.81 4.55
CA TYR A 4 9.26 -19.07 4.45
C TYR A 4 8.84 -18.43 5.77
N SER A 5 8.14 -17.29 5.69
CA SER A 5 7.53 -16.67 6.86
C SER A 5 6.42 -17.57 7.45
N PRO A 6 6.12 -17.49 8.77
CA PRO A 6 5.06 -18.29 9.38
C PRO A 6 3.70 -18.16 8.68
N LYS A 7 3.37 -16.96 8.19
CA LYS A 7 2.13 -16.69 7.45
C LYS A 7 2.12 -17.37 6.08
N SER A 8 3.25 -17.34 5.36
CA SER A 8 3.38 -18.03 4.06
C SER A 8 3.20 -19.54 4.20
N VAL A 9 3.78 -20.14 5.25
CA VAL A 9 3.58 -21.57 5.55
C VAL A 9 2.10 -21.87 5.82
N ALA A 10 1.41 -21.02 6.59
CA ALA A 10 -0.01 -21.20 6.89
C ALA A 10 -0.89 -21.12 5.63
N VAL A 11 -0.61 -20.19 4.71
CA VAL A 11 -1.32 -20.07 3.42
C VAL A 11 -1.11 -21.32 2.58
N ASN A 12 0.12 -21.80 2.43
CA ASN A 12 0.42 -23.00 1.64
C ASN A 12 -0.30 -24.24 2.19
N LEU A 13 -0.37 -24.39 3.52
CA LEU A 13 -1.12 -25.47 4.14
C LEU A 13 -2.64 -25.35 3.92
N SER A 14 -3.18 -24.13 3.92
CA SER A 14 -4.60 -23.89 3.60
C SER A 14 -4.91 -24.27 2.15
N LEU A 15 -4.05 -23.88 1.21
CA LEU A 15 -4.16 -24.25 -0.21
C LEU A 15 -4.09 -25.76 -0.38
N LEU A 16 -3.12 -26.41 0.25
CA LEU A 16 -2.96 -27.87 0.21
C LEU A 16 -4.21 -28.57 0.77
N LYS A 17 -4.74 -28.11 1.90
CA LYS A 17 -5.99 -28.65 2.48
C LYS A 17 -7.16 -28.53 1.50
N GLY A 18 -7.33 -27.37 0.89
CA GLY A 18 -8.39 -27.14 -0.10
C GLY A 18 -8.23 -27.99 -1.36
N PHE A 19 -7.01 -28.12 -1.86
CA PHE A 19 -6.70 -28.97 -3.03
C PHE A 19 -6.99 -30.44 -2.74
N LEU A 20 -6.46 -30.99 -1.65
CA LEU A 20 -6.66 -32.39 -1.27
C LEU A 20 -8.16 -32.68 -1.03
N GLY A 21 -8.87 -31.78 -0.34
CA GLY A 21 -10.30 -31.91 -0.12
C GLY A 21 -11.13 -31.91 -1.41
N ARG A 22 -10.79 -31.07 -2.39
CA ARG A 22 -11.45 -31.06 -3.71
C ARG A 22 -11.15 -32.32 -4.54
N ASN A 23 -10.01 -32.97 -4.30
CA ASN A 23 -9.62 -34.23 -4.94
C ASN A 23 -10.04 -35.47 -4.14
N GLY A 24 -11.00 -35.33 -3.22
CA GLY A 24 -11.56 -36.46 -2.45
C GLY A 24 -10.69 -36.97 -1.30
N VAL A 25 -9.50 -36.41 -1.09
CA VAL A 25 -8.62 -36.79 0.02
C VAL A 25 -9.04 -36.01 1.27
N ARG A 26 -9.68 -36.71 2.21
CA ARG A 26 -10.10 -36.15 3.50
C ARG A 26 -9.23 -36.71 4.62
N PHE A 27 -8.64 -35.81 5.40
CA PHE A 27 -7.99 -36.15 6.66
C PHE A 27 -8.93 -35.81 7.81
N ASP A 28 -8.83 -36.56 8.90
CA ASP A 28 -9.58 -36.29 10.11
C ASP A 28 -9.19 -34.94 10.77
N GLU A 29 -9.99 -34.51 11.73
CA GLU A 29 -9.75 -33.24 12.44
C GLU A 29 -8.44 -33.28 13.27
N TYR A 30 -8.01 -34.46 13.71
CA TYR A 30 -6.83 -34.66 14.54
C TYR A 30 -5.53 -34.45 13.75
N PHE A 31 -5.46 -34.94 12.51
CA PHE A 31 -4.37 -34.70 11.58
C PHE A 31 -4.12 -33.21 11.39
N TRP A 32 -5.19 -32.43 11.17
CA TRP A 32 -5.08 -30.99 11.01
C TRP A 32 -4.72 -30.27 12.32
N LYS A 33 -5.21 -30.76 13.47
CA LYS A 33 -4.82 -30.23 14.79
C LYS A 33 -3.35 -30.50 15.09
N ASP A 34 -2.84 -31.68 14.78
CA ASP A 34 -1.45 -32.06 14.99
C ASP A 34 -0.50 -31.30 14.06
N LEU A 35 -0.88 -31.13 12.79
CA LEU A 35 -0.14 -30.30 11.85
C LEU A 35 -0.06 -28.83 12.32
N LYS A 36 -1.15 -28.29 12.87
CA LYS A 36 -1.18 -26.96 13.50
C LYS A 36 -0.38 -26.92 14.81
N ARG A 37 -0.35 -27.98 15.61
CA ARG A 37 0.38 -28.05 16.89
C ARG A 37 1.90 -28.17 16.66
N LYS A 38 2.33 -28.93 15.66
CA LYS A 38 3.73 -28.95 15.17
C LYS A 38 4.23 -27.56 14.75
N ARG A 39 3.33 -26.63 14.39
CA ARG A 39 3.64 -25.21 14.18
C ARG A 39 3.86 -24.42 15.48
N LYS A 40 3.15 -24.77 16.57
CA LYS A 40 3.16 -24.03 17.84
C LYS A 40 4.50 -24.17 18.60
N GLY A 41 5.25 -25.24 18.33
CA GLY A 41 6.58 -25.50 18.91
C GLY A 41 7.75 -24.75 18.26
N GLY A 42 7.51 -23.89 17.26
CA GLY A 42 8.59 -23.19 16.57
C GLY A 42 8.14 -21.86 15.98
N ARG A 43 8.39 -20.78 16.73
CA ARG A 43 8.19 -19.36 16.39
C ARG A 43 6.73 -18.89 16.39
N SER A 44 6.49 -17.87 17.23
CA SER A 44 5.23 -17.15 17.39
C SER A 44 4.58 -16.76 16.05
N SER A 45 3.24 -16.80 16.00
CA SER A 45 2.45 -16.29 14.87
C SER A 45 2.42 -14.78 14.76
N ARG A 46 3.17 -14.05 15.61
CA ARG A 46 3.34 -12.60 15.51
C ARG A 46 3.92 -12.26 14.13
N ALA A 47 3.48 -11.13 13.59
CA ALA A 47 4.01 -10.60 12.35
C ALA A 47 5.53 -10.59 12.45
N ALA A 48 6.19 -11.22 11.48
CA ALA A 48 7.65 -11.29 11.49
C ALA A 48 8.20 -9.85 11.38
N THR A 49 7.59 -9.03 10.53
CA THR A 49 7.98 -7.64 10.24
C THR A 49 7.33 -6.68 11.25
N GLN A 50 8.14 -5.93 11.98
CA GLN A 50 7.72 -4.77 12.76
C GLN A 50 7.73 -3.53 11.88
N ASP A 51 6.65 -3.32 11.12
CA ASP A 51 6.49 -2.15 10.27
C ASP A 51 5.84 -0.98 11.05
N GLU A 52 6.47 0.18 10.99
CA GLU A 52 6.11 1.36 11.79
C GLU A 52 5.66 2.54 10.92
N ALA A 53 4.60 3.22 11.35
CA ALA A 53 4.20 4.49 10.76
C ALA A 53 5.29 5.55 11.02
N PRO A 54 5.80 6.25 10.00
CA PRO A 54 6.79 7.31 10.23
C PRO A 54 6.20 8.43 11.09
N THR A 55 7.03 9.17 11.83
CA THR A 55 6.60 10.45 12.42
C THR A 55 6.38 11.51 11.33
N VAL A 56 5.82 12.66 11.69
CA VAL A 56 5.64 13.78 10.74
C VAL A 56 6.98 14.26 10.18
N GLU A 57 7.99 14.35 11.04
CA GLU A 57 9.35 14.78 10.72
C GLU A 57 10.04 13.76 9.81
N GLN A 58 9.91 12.47 10.14
CA GLN A 58 10.43 11.38 9.30
C GLN A 58 9.75 11.37 7.93
N LEU A 59 8.41 11.48 7.89
CA LEU A 59 7.68 11.53 6.62
C LEU A 59 8.13 12.72 5.77
N ARG A 60 8.23 13.92 6.37
CA ARG A 60 8.71 15.13 5.70
C ARG A 60 10.12 14.95 5.11
N ALA A 61 11.03 14.37 5.89
CA ALA A 61 12.38 14.09 5.43
C ALA A 61 12.39 13.10 4.24
N ILE A 62 11.56 12.05 4.30
CA ILE A 62 11.46 11.05 3.22
C ILE A 62 10.89 11.68 1.94
N ILE A 63 9.75 12.37 2.02
CA ILE A 63 9.08 12.91 0.82
C ILE A 63 9.91 13.98 0.10
N THR A 64 10.78 14.69 0.81
CA THR A 64 11.70 15.70 0.24
C THR A 64 12.65 15.08 -0.78
N HIS A 65 13.00 13.80 -0.63
CA HIS A 65 13.86 13.08 -1.58
C HIS A 65 13.10 12.38 -2.72
N LEU A 66 11.76 12.44 -2.73
CA LEU A 66 10.96 11.90 -3.82
C LEU A 66 10.88 12.89 -5.00
N PRO A 67 10.94 12.41 -6.26
CA PRO A 67 10.55 13.21 -7.41
C PRO A 67 9.05 13.52 -7.37
N ILE A 68 8.65 14.62 -8.02
CA ILE A 68 7.30 15.20 -7.94
C ILE A 68 6.18 14.19 -8.13
N ASN A 69 6.33 13.29 -9.11
CA ASN A 69 5.35 12.26 -9.45
C ASN A 69 5.07 11.29 -8.28
N THR A 70 6.13 10.71 -7.70
CA THR A 70 5.97 9.80 -6.56
C THR A 70 5.76 10.55 -5.24
N ARG A 71 6.16 11.82 -5.15
CA ARG A 71 5.84 12.67 -4.00
C ARG A 71 4.35 12.91 -3.91
N ALA A 72 3.70 13.25 -5.03
CA ALA A 72 2.24 13.38 -5.11
C ALA A 72 1.55 12.09 -4.66
N GLN A 73 1.95 10.92 -5.20
CA GLN A 73 1.36 9.65 -4.78
C GLN A 73 1.54 9.34 -3.29
N ALA A 74 2.72 9.65 -2.72
CA ALA A 74 2.98 9.43 -1.30
C ALA A 74 2.08 10.30 -0.41
N LEU A 75 1.95 11.59 -0.74
CA LEU A 75 1.08 12.52 -0.01
C LEU A 75 -0.40 12.16 -0.17
N THR A 76 -0.83 11.76 -1.36
CA THR A 76 -2.18 11.22 -1.58
C THR A 76 -2.45 10.00 -0.69
N LEU A 77 -1.52 9.06 -0.60
CA LEU A 77 -1.66 7.89 0.28
C LEU A 77 -1.69 8.26 1.77
N ALA A 78 -0.84 9.21 2.19
CA ALA A 78 -0.73 9.65 3.57
C ALA A 78 -1.96 10.46 4.04
N SER A 79 -2.61 11.18 3.12
CA SER A 79 -3.76 12.05 3.42
C SER A 79 -5.12 11.37 3.29
N SER A 80 -5.27 10.43 2.35
CA SER A 80 -6.56 9.74 2.11
C SER A 80 -6.69 8.39 2.81
N GLY A 81 -5.57 7.84 3.31
CA GLY A 81 -5.54 6.51 3.88
C GLY A 81 -5.83 5.38 2.88
N MET A 82 -5.90 5.64 1.56
CA MET A 82 -6.15 4.59 0.57
C MET A 82 -5.03 3.55 0.52
N ARG A 83 -5.33 2.35 0.02
CA ARG A 83 -4.33 1.31 -0.22
C ARG A 83 -3.51 1.70 -1.45
N ILE A 84 -2.23 1.33 -1.49
CA ILE A 84 -1.37 1.55 -2.66
C ILE A 84 -1.96 0.96 -3.95
N GLY A 85 -2.62 -0.20 -3.86
CA GLY A 85 -3.28 -0.82 -5.03
C GLY A 85 -4.45 0.01 -5.57
N GLU A 86 -5.13 0.77 -4.71
CA GLU A 86 -6.23 1.67 -5.08
C GLU A 86 -5.66 2.93 -5.74
N SER A 87 -4.59 3.52 -5.19
CA SER A 87 -3.96 4.72 -5.79
C SER A 87 -3.40 4.45 -7.20
N LEU A 88 -2.95 3.24 -7.49
CA LEU A 88 -2.45 2.87 -8.82
C LEU A 88 -3.55 2.71 -9.88
N LYS A 89 -4.82 2.75 -9.47
CA LYS A 89 -6.00 2.60 -10.34
C LYS A 89 -6.88 3.84 -10.38
N ILE A 90 -6.65 4.81 -9.49
CA ILE A 90 -7.45 6.03 -9.42
C ILE A 90 -7.24 6.91 -10.66
N THR A 91 -8.31 7.49 -11.15
CA THR A 91 -8.34 8.36 -12.33
C THR A 91 -8.65 9.80 -11.94
N LEU A 92 -8.46 10.75 -12.85
CA LEU A 92 -8.81 12.15 -12.57
C LEU A 92 -10.30 12.35 -12.32
N ALA A 93 -11.17 11.54 -12.95
CA ALA A 93 -12.61 11.59 -12.72
C ALA A 93 -13.02 11.16 -11.29
N ASP A 94 -12.12 10.45 -10.58
CA ASP A 94 -12.35 10.02 -9.20
C ASP A 94 -11.95 11.12 -8.18
N ILE A 95 -11.36 12.24 -8.61
CA ILE A 95 -10.87 13.32 -7.74
C ILE A 95 -11.58 14.64 -8.08
N HIS A 96 -12.38 15.12 -7.13
CA HIS A 96 -13.16 16.35 -7.25
C HIS A 96 -12.33 17.54 -6.75
N LEU A 97 -11.44 18.04 -7.62
CA LEU A 97 -10.50 19.13 -7.33
C LEU A 97 -11.19 20.49 -7.10
N ASP A 98 -12.46 20.60 -7.47
CA ASP A 98 -13.32 21.77 -7.29
C ASP A 98 -14.03 21.81 -5.91
N GLU A 99 -13.92 20.75 -5.11
CA GLU A 99 -14.50 20.67 -3.76
C GLU A 99 -13.49 21.05 -2.66
N GLU A 100 -13.98 21.64 -1.56
CA GLU A 100 -13.18 21.91 -0.36
C GLU A 100 -13.85 21.32 0.90
N PRO A 101 -13.28 20.27 1.54
CA PRO A 101 -12.04 19.58 1.18
C PRO A 101 -12.16 18.75 -0.11
N VAL A 102 -11.04 18.61 -0.84
CA VAL A 102 -10.99 17.82 -2.09
C VAL A 102 -11.40 16.37 -1.81
N ARG A 103 -12.49 15.96 -2.44
CA ARG A 103 -13.10 14.65 -2.28
C ARG A 103 -12.50 13.67 -3.28
N VAL A 104 -12.31 12.44 -2.81
CA VAL A 104 -11.78 11.33 -3.61
C VAL A 104 -12.73 10.14 -3.50
N GLU A 105 -13.22 9.68 -4.63
CA GLU A 105 -14.08 8.50 -4.72
C GLU A 105 -13.25 7.24 -5.00
N ILE A 106 -13.23 6.34 -4.03
CA ILE A 106 -12.58 5.04 -4.18
C ILE A 106 -13.65 4.03 -4.57
N ARG A 107 -13.77 3.77 -5.87
CA ARG A 107 -14.77 2.85 -6.44
C ARG A 107 -14.61 1.40 -5.95
N ALA A 108 -15.74 0.72 -5.76
CA ALA A 108 -15.81 -0.71 -5.42
C ALA A 108 -14.88 -1.60 -6.27
N GLU A 109 -14.84 -1.36 -7.58
CA GLU A 109 -14.07 -2.13 -8.55
C GLU A 109 -12.55 -2.11 -8.31
N ILE A 110 -12.05 -1.03 -7.70
CA ILE A 110 -10.62 -0.86 -7.44
C ILE A 110 -10.23 -1.29 -6.03
N THR A 111 -11.20 -1.50 -5.13
CA THR A 111 -10.95 -1.99 -3.77
C THR A 111 -10.81 -3.50 -3.72
N LYS A 112 -10.22 -3.99 -2.63
CA LYS A 112 -10.05 -5.42 -2.40
C LYS A 112 -11.34 -6.09 -1.90
N THR A 113 -12.17 -5.37 -1.15
CA THR A 113 -13.38 -5.90 -0.52
C THR A 113 -14.59 -5.81 -1.43
N GLY A 114 -14.57 -4.91 -2.43
CA GLY A 114 -15.71 -4.64 -3.30
C GLY A 114 -16.58 -3.49 -2.81
N ASP A 115 -16.19 -2.81 -1.72
CA ASP A 115 -16.95 -1.67 -1.19
C ASP A 115 -16.39 -0.36 -1.73
N ALA A 116 -17.28 0.51 -2.17
CA ALA A 116 -16.95 1.88 -2.52
C ALA A 116 -16.86 2.73 -1.24
N ARG A 117 -16.00 3.74 -1.24
CA ARG A 117 -15.93 4.71 -0.15
C ARG A 117 -15.41 6.05 -0.61
N THR A 118 -15.72 7.07 0.17
CA THR A 118 -15.20 8.42 -0.02
C THR A 118 -14.03 8.65 0.94
N SER A 119 -13.00 9.33 0.45
CA SER A 119 -11.93 9.88 1.26
C SER A 119 -11.60 11.30 0.82
N PHE A 120 -10.63 11.93 1.46
CA PHE A 120 -10.28 13.33 1.23
C PHE A 120 -8.77 13.50 1.11
N LEU A 121 -8.36 14.59 0.47
CA LEU A 121 -6.96 15.01 0.40
C LEU A 121 -6.72 16.22 1.29
N SER A 122 -5.54 16.28 1.90
CA SER A 122 -5.09 17.50 2.59
C SER A 122 -4.69 18.56 1.57
N THR A 123 -4.74 19.83 1.97
CA THR A 123 -4.31 20.96 1.13
C THR A 123 -2.89 20.78 0.58
N GLU A 124 -1.95 20.29 1.40
CA GLU A 124 -0.58 19.97 0.96
C GLU A 124 -0.55 18.90 -0.13
N ALA A 125 -1.37 17.84 0.01
CA ALA A 125 -1.43 16.78 -0.98
C ALA A 125 -2.02 17.27 -2.30
N VAL A 126 -3.03 18.14 -2.25
CA VAL A 126 -3.64 18.78 -3.43
C VAL A 126 -2.62 19.63 -4.18
N GLN A 127 -1.91 20.52 -3.50
CA GLN A 127 -0.89 21.37 -4.13
C GLN A 127 0.18 20.55 -4.88
N VAL A 128 0.70 19.49 -4.24
CA VAL A 128 1.72 18.64 -4.89
C VAL A 128 1.12 17.80 -6.01
N LEU A 129 -0.15 17.39 -5.89
CA LEU A 129 -0.87 16.68 -6.94
C LEU A 129 -1.04 17.56 -8.18
N GLU A 130 -1.47 18.81 -8.03
CA GLU A 130 -1.61 19.75 -9.15
C GLU A 130 -0.28 19.99 -9.87
N GLU A 131 0.82 20.18 -9.14
CA GLU A 131 2.15 20.30 -9.73
C GLU A 131 2.59 19.04 -10.50
N TRP A 132 2.22 17.86 -10.01
CA TRP A 132 2.43 16.62 -10.74
C TRP A 132 1.60 16.58 -12.04
N LEU A 133 0.33 16.99 -11.99
CA LEU A 133 -0.57 16.94 -13.15
C LEU A 133 -0.06 17.84 -14.29
N LYS A 134 0.55 18.99 -14.00
CA LYS A 134 1.18 19.87 -15.00
C LYS A 134 2.28 19.18 -15.82
N VAL A 135 2.99 18.21 -15.25
CA VAL A 135 4.12 17.52 -15.89
C VAL A 135 3.82 16.07 -16.28
N LYS A 136 2.61 15.57 -16.01
CA LYS A 136 2.19 14.18 -16.25
C LYS A 136 2.32 13.78 -17.72
N ASP A 137 1.87 14.62 -18.64
CA ASP A 137 1.89 14.30 -20.07
C ASP A 137 3.32 14.19 -20.61
N GLN A 138 4.20 15.09 -20.16
CA GLN A 138 5.62 15.03 -20.53
C GLN A 138 6.30 13.78 -19.95
N TYR A 139 5.91 13.37 -18.74
CA TYR A 139 6.36 12.11 -18.15
C TYR A 139 5.92 10.90 -18.99
N LEU A 140 4.65 10.85 -19.45
CA LEU A 140 4.14 9.76 -20.28
C LEU A 140 4.90 9.65 -21.61
N LYS A 141 5.11 10.78 -22.30
CA LYS A 141 5.91 10.83 -23.54
C LYS A 141 7.32 10.29 -23.33
N THR A 142 7.98 10.74 -22.25
CA THR A 142 9.33 10.28 -21.91
C THR A 142 9.37 8.80 -21.55
N ALA A 143 8.36 8.33 -20.80
CA ALA A 143 8.26 6.94 -20.37
C ALA A 143 8.00 5.98 -21.54
N ALA A 144 7.24 6.41 -22.55
CA ALA A 144 6.98 5.69 -23.79
C ALA A 144 8.24 5.61 -24.66
N GLY A 145 8.95 6.74 -24.86
CA GLY A 145 10.19 6.76 -25.65
C GLY A 145 11.32 5.89 -25.10
N ARG A 146 11.34 5.64 -23.77
CA ARG A 146 12.31 4.74 -23.12
C ARG A 146 11.93 3.26 -23.16
N SER A 147 10.72 2.95 -23.59
CA SER A 147 10.19 1.59 -23.55
C SER A 147 10.42 0.91 -24.91
N HIS A 148 11.46 0.10 -25.02
CA HIS A 148 11.76 -0.63 -26.27
C HIS A 148 11.10 -2.01 -26.35
N LEU A 149 10.68 -2.58 -25.21
CA LEU A 149 10.16 -3.95 -25.12
C LEU A 149 8.62 -4.00 -25.12
N HIS A 150 7.97 -2.96 -24.60
CA HIS A 150 6.52 -2.90 -24.49
C HIS A 150 6.03 -1.52 -24.91
N GLU A 151 5.03 -1.48 -25.79
CA GLU A 151 4.38 -0.23 -26.16
C GLU A 151 3.64 0.34 -24.94
N LYS A 152 3.96 1.58 -24.58
CA LYS A 152 3.26 2.29 -23.52
C LYS A 152 2.30 3.29 -24.13
N LYS A 153 1.11 3.36 -23.56
CA LYS A 153 0.12 4.35 -23.95
C LYS A 153 0.65 5.76 -23.69
N LEU A 154 0.53 6.63 -24.69
CA LEU A 154 0.83 8.05 -24.57
C LEU A 154 -0.21 8.79 -23.73
N GLN A 155 -1.40 8.21 -23.62
CA GLN A 155 -2.52 8.70 -22.82
C GLN A 155 -2.91 7.64 -21.78
N ASP A 156 -3.01 8.07 -20.52
CA ASP A 156 -3.43 7.23 -19.40
C ASP A 156 -4.29 8.08 -18.46
N GLU A 157 -5.54 7.66 -18.27
CA GLU A 157 -6.52 8.37 -17.42
C GLU A 157 -6.15 8.32 -15.94
N ARG A 158 -5.32 7.34 -15.55
CA ARG A 158 -4.90 7.18 -14.16
C ARG A 158 -4.08 8.38 -13.72
N VAL A 159 -4.29 8.82 -12.48
CA VAL A 159 -3.51 9.91 -11.87
C VAL A 159 -2.04 9.51 -11.74
N PHE A 160 -1.79 8.23 -11.41
CA PHE A 160 -0.47 7.65 -11.22
C PHE A 160 -0.23 6.50 -12.23
N PRO A 161 0.18 6.80 -13.48
CA PRO A 161 0.25 5.85 -14.58
C PRO A 161 1.51 4.98 -14.56
N TRP A 162 1.76 4.30 -13.43
CA TRP A 162 2.86 3.35 -13.27
C TRP A 162 2.43 2.12 -12.49
N SER A 163 3.31 1.14 -12.38
CA SER A 163 3.12 -0.05 -11.56
C SER A 163 3.69 0.14 -10.16
N ALA A 164 3.19 -0.62 -9.19
CA ALA A 164 3.69 -0.62 -7.80
C ALA A 164 5.23 -0.61 -7.70
N PRO A 165 5.99 -1.48 -8.41
CA PRO A 165 7.45 -1.51 -8.32
C PRO A 165 8.14 -0.17 -8.64
N VAL A 166 7.54 0.69 -9.46
CA VAL A 166 8.09 2.03 -9.73
C VAL A 166 8.04 2.89 -8.46
N PHE A 167 6.89 2.92 -7.78
CA PHE A 167 6.73 3.63 -6.53
C PHE A 167 7.59 3.05 -5.41
N TYR A 168 7.61 1.72 -5.24
CA TYR A 168 8.44 1.06 -4.22
C TYR A 168 9.93 1.39 -4.38
N ARG A 169 10.45 1.42 -5.62
CA ARG A 169 11.86 1.79 -5.87
C ARG A 169 12.13 3.26 -5.57
N ALA A 170 11.24 4.16 -5.95
CA ALA A 170 11.37 5.58 -5.63
C ALA A 170 11.35 5.80 -4.11
N TRP A 171 10.43 5.13 -3.41
CA TRP A 171 10.33 5.17 -1.95
C TRP A 171 11.58 4.62 -1.26
N GLU A 172 12.09 3.46 -1.69
CA GLU A 172 13.34 2.90 -1.15
C GLU A 172 14.53 3.85 -1.33
N ASN A 173 14.64 4.48 -2.51
CA ASN A 173 15.69 5.46 -2.75
C ASN A 173 15.55 6.69 -1.85
N ALA A 174 14.32 7.16 -1.62
CA ALA A 174 14.06 8.26 -0.71
C ALA A 174 14.41 7.90 0.74
N LEU A 175 14.06 6.69 1.21
CA LEU A 175 14.45 6.20 2.53
C LEU A 175 15.97 6.16 2.71
N ARG A 176 16.71 5.68 1.69
CA ARG A 176 18.17 5.63 1.75
C ARG A 176 18.79 7.01 1.86
N LYS A 177 18.29 7.97 1.06
CA LYS A 177 18.75 9.36 1.08
C LYS A 177 18.41 10.07 2.39
N ALA A 178 17.25 9.77 2.97
CA ALA A 178 16.79 10.32 4.24
C ALA A 178 17.44 9.66 5.48
N GLY A 179 18.22 8.59 5.32
CA GLY A 179 18.81 7.84 6.44
C GLY A 179 17.85 6.87 7.16
N PHE A 180 16.67 6.59 6.59
CA PHE A 180 15.63 5.74 7.19
C PHE A 180 15.47 4.37 6.51
N ALA A 181 16.45 3.93 5.72
CA ALA A 181 16.44 2.62 5.04
C ALA A 181 16.81 1.45 5.98
N MET A 182 16.26 1.47 7.20
CA MET A 182 16.44 0.39 8.16
C MET A 182 15.58 -0.81 7.76
N ARG A 183 16.20 -1.98 7.77
CA ARG A 183 15.53 -3.26 7.55
C ARG A 183 15.29 -3.93 8.89
N ASP A 184 14.18 -4.64 9.01
CA ASP A 184 13.91 -5.45 10.19
C ASP A 184 14.81 -6.70 10.20
N ASN A 185 15.83 -6.68 11.06
CA ASN A 185 16.81 -7.75 11.27
C ASN A 185 16.17 -9.09 11.68
N ASN A 186 14.95 -9.07 12.21
CA ASN A 186 14.26 -10.27 12.69
C ASN A 186 13.56 -11.04 11.57
N THR A 187 13.55 -10.49 10.35
CA THR A 187 12.84 -11.09 9.23
C THR A 187 13.76 -11.50 8.10
N LYS A 188 13.51 -12.70 7.56
CA LYS A 188 14.01 -13.09 6.24
C LYS A 188 13.37 -12.29 5.10
N THR A 189 12.54 -11.27 5.40
CA THR A 189 11.87 -10.44 4.40
C THR A 189 12.69 -9.18 4.14
N ARG A 190 12.96 -8.88 2.87
CA ARG A 190 13.77 -7.73 2.44
C ARG A 190 13.01 -6.38 2.51
N ILE A 191 12.05 -6.24 3.42
CA ILE A 191 11.15 -5.08 3.50
C ILE A 191 11.70 -4.09 4.54
N HIS A 192 11.71 -2.81 4.20
CA HIS A 192 12.11 -1.72 5.11
C HIS A 192 11.01 -1.45 6.16
N VAL A 193 11.41 -1.02 7.36
CA VAL A 193 10.50 -0.69 8.47
C VAL A 193 9.45 0.32 7.99
N HIS A 194 9.90 1.41 7.37
CA HIS A 194 9.05 2.35 6.65
C HIS A 194 8.94 1.90 5.19
N HIS A 195 7.73 1.66 4.71
CA HIS A 195 7.49 1.26 3.33
C HIS A 195 6.11 1.78 2.91
N PRO A 196 5.74 1.78 1.62
CA PRO A 196 4.48 2.39 1.16
C PRO A 196 3.19 2.09 1.95
N HIS A 197 3.07 0.90 2.55
CA HIS A 197 1.89 0.55 3.36
C HIS A 197 1.86 1.30 4.71
N THR A 198 3.01 1.73 5.23
CA THR A 198 3.09 2.49 6.48
C THR A 198 2.52 3.91 6.35
N LEU A 199 2.37 4.44 5.12
CA LEU A 199 1.63 5.70 4.87
C LEU A 199 0.16 5.58 5.24
N ARG A 200 -0.44 4.41 4.99
CA ARG A 200 -1.82 4.14 5.41
C ARG A 200 -1.92 3.98 6.93
N LYS A 201 -0.89 3.42 7.59
CA LYS A 201 -0.81 3.41 9.06
C LYS A 201 -0.64 4.82 9.63
N PHE A 202 0.17 5.65 8.98
CA PHE A 202 0.36 7.06 9.33
C PHE A 202 -0.98 7.81 9.31
N PHE A 203 -1.76 7.66 8.24
CA PHE A 203 -3.11 8.23 8.16
C PHE A 203 -3.96 7.80 9.36
N ARG A 204 -4.00 6.50 9.67
CA ARG A 204 -4.79 6.00 10.81
C ARG A 204 -4.38 6.62 12.14
N THR A 205 -3.07 6.61 12.42
CA THR A 205 -2.52 7.14 13.68
C THR A 205 -2.77 8.64 13.80
N ARG A 206 -2.59 9.41 12.72
CA ARG A 206 -2.83 10.85 12.72
C ARG A 206 -4.31 11.20 12.76
N GLY A 207 -5.16 10.46 12.05
CA GLY A 207 -6.61 10.58 12.11
C GLY A 207 -7.12 10.43 13.53
N GLY A 208 -6.72 9.37 14.26
CA GLY A 208 -7.11 9.18 15.66
C GLY A 208 -6.45 10.15 16.66
N GLN A 209 -5.38 10.85 16.28
CA GLN A 209 -4.76 11.93 17.09
C GLN A 209 -5.36 13.31 16.81
N SER A 210 -5.88 13.49 15.60
CA SER A 210 -6.80 14.58 15.27
C SER A 210 -8.11 14.24 16.00
N GLN A 211 -8.94 15.20 16.39
CA GLN A 211 -10.19 14.95 17.13
C GLN A 211 -11.26 14.20 16.30
N VAL A 212 -10.85 13.46 15.27
CA VAL A 212 -11.68 12.62 14.43
C VAL A 212 -11.92 11.30 15.16
N PRO A 213 -13.17 10.88 15.36
CA PRO A 213 -13.49 9.59 15.95
C PRO A 213 -12.81 8.45 15.18
N VAL A 214 -12.31 7.43 15.90
CA VAL A 214 -11.63 6.28 15.30
C VAL A 214 -12.53 5.61 14.26
N ASP A 215 -13.82 5.45 14.53
CA ASP A 215 -14.77 4.84 13.60
C ASP A 215 -14.85 5.61 12.28
N ALA A 216 -14.80 6.94 12.32
CA ALA A 216 -14.77 7.75 11.09
C ALA A 216 -13.47 7.51 10.30
N VAL A 217 -12.33 7.38 10.97
CA VAL A 217 -11.05 7.04 10.32
C VAL A 217 -11.10 5.65 9.69
N GLU A 218 -11.69 4.67 10.38
CA GLU A 218 -11.84 3.30 9.89
C GLU A 218 -12.78 3.23 8.67
N VAL A 219 -13.86 4.02 8.65
CA VAL A 219 -14.76 4.18 7.49
C VAL A 219 -14.01 4.77 6.28
N LEU A 220 -13.23 5.85 6.47
CA LEU A 220 -12.41 6.45 5.39
C LEU A 220 -11.38 5.44 4.85
N MET A 221 -10.87 4.57 5.72
CA MET A 221 -9.96 3.49 5.33
C MET A 221 -10.68 2.32 4.65
N GLY A 222 -12.00 2.18 4.79
CA GLY A 222 -12.75 1.02 4.30
C GLY A 222 -12.37 -0.22 5.08
N HIS A 223 -12.37 -0.09 6.41
CA HIS A 223 -12.43 -1.22 7.33
C HIS A 223 -13.89 -1.36 7.78
N GLU A 224 -14.40 -2.59 7.85
CA GLU A 224 -15.68 -2.87 8.50
C GLU A 224 -15.47 -2.70 10.01
N GLY A 225 -16.30 -1.84 10.63
CA GLY A 225 -16.30 -1.58 12.08
C GLY A 225 -16.82 -2.76 12.90
#